data_AF-A0A522HRS5-F1
#
_entry.id   AF-A0A522HRS5-F1
#
_cell.length_a   1.000
_cell.length_b   1.000
_cell.length_c   1.000
_cell.angle_alpha   90.00
_cell.angle_beta   90.00
_cell.angle_gamma   90.00
#
_symmetry.space_group_name_H-M   'P 1'
#
loop_
_entity.id
_entity.type
_entity.pdbx_description
1 polymer ?
#
loop_
_entity_poly.entity_id
_entity_poly.type
_entity_poly.pdbx_seq_one_letter_code
_entity_poly.pdbx_strand_id
1 'polypeptide(L)'
;HDAAGRSFRIAPLAGVIAPTGSSNTADRFGRLPRPFQNGTGAWGGLAGVITTYQTLAWEFDADATYQATGTHDGYRAGAVSQLDGSFQYRLWPRQLGAGVPRFLYGVLETNLVHTGRDRMNGRDVADSGGTQWFVSPGLQLVTMNYVLEAAVQLPIMQDMNGHALRDRYIFHIGFRTHFQ
;
A
#
# COMPACT_ATOMS: atom_id res chain seq x y z
N HIS A 1 -11.18 5.69 -29.69
CA HIS A 1 -9.86 5.44 -30.29
C HIS A 1 -9.27 4.18 -29.67
N ASP A 2 -9.65 3.01 -30.19
CA ASP A 2 -9.04 1.73 -29.80
C ASP A 2 -7.84 1.47 -30.71
N ALA A 3 -6.66 1.39 -30.11
CA ALA A 3 -5.47 0.87 -30.75
C ALA A 3 -5.19 -0.52 -30.16
N ALA A 4 -4.72 -1.46 -30.98
CA ALA A 4 -4.48 -2.84 -30.56
C ALA A 4 -3.62 -2.92 -29.28
N GLY A 5 -4.14 -3.64 -28.28
CA GLY A 5 -3.48 -3.92 -27.00
C GLY A 5 -3.40 -2.75 -26.01
N ARG A 6 -4.32 -1.78 -26.13
CA ARG A 6 -4.64 -0.86 -25.04
C ARG A 6 -5.82 -1.39 -24.24
N SER A 7 -5.74 -1.34 -22.91
CA SER A 7 -6.89 -1.62 -22.04
C SER A 7 -6.96 -0.61 -20.93
N PHE A 8 -8.18 -0.18 -20.62
CA PHE A 8 -8.47 0.63 -19.44
C PHE A 8 -9.43 -0.14 -18.56
N ARG A 9 -9.11 -0.25 -17.27
CA ARG A 9 -9.87 -1.01 -16.29
C ARG A 9 -10.11 -0.13 -15.08
N ILE A 10 -11.32 -0.21 -14.53
CA ILE A 10 -11.69 0.39 -13.26
C ILE A 10 -12.33 -0.71 -12.43
N ALA A 11 -11.88 -0.87 -11.18
CA ALA A 11 -12.44 -1.82 -10.25
C ALA A 11 -12.75 -1.11 -8.92
N PRO A 12 -14.01 -1.02 -8.49
CA PRO A 12 -14.33 -0.63 -7.13
C PRO A 12 -13.95 -1.74 -6.15
N LEU A 13 -13.56 -1.37 -4.94
CA LEU A 13 -13.33 -2.30 -3.83
C LEU A 13 -14.10 -1.85 -2.60
N ALA A 14 -14.59 -2.82 -1.83
CA ALA A 14 -15.23 -2.61 -0.55
C ALA A 14 -14.99 -3.82 0.34
N GLY A 15 -14.94 -3.62 1.65
CA GLY A 15 -14.71 -4.68 2.61
C GLY A 15 -15.12 -4.29 4.02
N VAL A 16 -15.21 -5.31 4.87
CA VAL A 16 -15.55 -5.19 6.29
C VAL A 16 -14.38 -5.72 7.10
N ILE A 17 -14.04 -5.02 8.18
CA ILE A 17 -13.00 -5.42 9.12
C ILE A 17 -13.69 -5.98 10.36
N ALA A 18 -13.49 -7.27 10.62
CA ALA A 18 -14.07 -7.96 11.76
C ALA A 18 -13.13 -7.91 12.99
N PRO A 19 -13.66 -7.78 14.21
CA PRO A 19 -12.86 -7.66 15.43
C PRO A 19 -12.39 -9.03 15.96
N THR A 20 -11.62 -9.77 15.15
CA THR A 20 -11.11 -11.10 15.54
C THR A 20 -9.75 -11.05 16.24
N GLY A 21 -9.01 -9.94 16.09
CA GLY A 21 -7.73 -9.72 16.78
C GLY A 21 -7.91 -9.31 18.24
N SER A 22 -6.99 -9.74 19.11
CA SER A 22 -6.95 -9.33 20.53
C SER A 22 -6.80 -7.82 20.65
N SER A 23 -7.64 -7.21 21.49
CA SER A 23 -7.59 -5.78 21.83
C SER A 23 -7.19 -5.54 23.28
N ASN A 24 -7.07 -6.58 24.11
CA ASN A 24 -6.89 -6.52 25.55
C ASN A 24 -5.64 -7.25 26.05
N THR A 25 -4.64 -7.44 25.18
CA THR A 25 -3.37 -8.07 25.54
C THR A 25 -2.69 -7.28 26.66
N ALA A 26 -2.16 -7.99 27.66
CA ALA A 26 -1.53 -7.42 28.83
C ALA A 26 -0.25 -8.18 29.19
N ASP A 27 0.67 -7.51 29.88
CA ASP A 27 1.87 -8.10 30.47
C ASP A 27 1.88 -7.89 32.01
N ARG A 28 3.00 -8.18 32.67
CA ARG A 28 3.17 -8.00 34.12
C ARG A 28 3.00 -6.56 34.61
N PHE A 29 2.99 -5.58 33.71
CA PHE A 29 2.82 -4.16 34.00
C PHE A 29 1.43 -3.62 33.62
N GLY A 30 0.54 -4.46 33.06
CA GLY A 30 -0.84 -4.12 32.72
C GLY A 30 -1.15 -4.27 31.23
N ARG A 31 -2.26 -3.67 30.77
CA ARG A 31 -2.65 -3.72 29.35
C ARG A 31 -1.59 -3.02 28.50
N LEU A 32 -1.16 -3.69 27.43
CA LEU A 32 -0.20 -3.12 26.50
C LEU A 32 -0.77 -1.84 25.85
N PRO A 33 0.07 -0.84 25.54
CA PRO A 33 -0.34 0.33 24.79
C PRO A 33 -1.02 -0.05 23.46
N ARG A 34 -1.92 0.82 22.96
CA ARG A 34 -2.71 0.57 21.75
C ARG A 34 -1.89 0.18 20.51
N PRO A 35 -0.72 0.79 20.23
CA PRO A 35 0.13 0.37 19.10
C PRO A 35 0.65 -1.08 19.19
N PHE A 36 0.62 -1.69 20.37
CA PHE A 36 1.03 -3.08 20.61
C PHE A 36 -0.15 -4.04 20.76
N GLN A 37 -1.38 -3.60 20.50
CA GLN A 37 -2.56 -4.46 20.41
C GLN A 37 -2.72 -4.93 18.96
N ASN A 38 -2.96 -6.22 18.75
CA ASN A 38 -3.11 -6.80 17.40
C ASN A 38 -4.42 -6.37 16.71
N GLY A 39 -5.40 -5.88 17.47
CA GLY A 39 -6.67 -5.39 16.94
C GLY A 39 -7.26 -4.28 17.79
N THR A 40 -8.21 -3.54 17.21
CA THR A 40 -8.93 -2.46 17.91
C THR A 40 -10.11 -3.00 18.74
N GLY A 41 -10.59 -4.20 18.44
CA GLY A 41 -11.82 -4.78 19.01
C GLY A 41 -13.10 -4.18 18.44
N ALA A 42 -12.99 -3.29 17.45
CA ALA A 42 -14.13 -2.67 16.78
C ALA A 42 -14.30 -3.22 15.36
N TRP A 43 -15.56 -3.28 14.90
CA TRP A 43 -15.87 -3.42 13.48
C TRP A 43 -15.36 -2.20 12.71
N GLY A 44 -14.95 -2.43 11.47
CA GLY A 44 -14.59 -1.36 10.54
C GLY A 44 -15.03 -1.66 9.12
N GLY A 45 -14.75 -0.72 8.24
CA GLY A 45 -14.99 -0.85 6.82
C GLY A 45 -13.84 -0.26 6.02
N LEU A 46 -13.73 -0.72 4.77
CA LEU A 46 -12.83 -0.19 3.77
C LEU A 46 -13.59 -0.03 2.45
N ALA A 47 -13.26 1.01 1.70
CA ALA A 47 -13.77 1.25 0.37
C ALA A 47 -12.70 1.90 -0.49
N GLY A 48 -12.77 1.73 -1.80
CA GLY A 48 -11.82 2.34 -2.70
C GLY A 48 -12.10 2.05 -4.17
N VAL A 49 -11.16 2.46 -4.99
CA VAL A 49 -11.17 2.25 -6.44
C VAL A 49 -9.76 2.06 -6.94
N ILE A 50 -9.59 1.12 -7.87
CA ILE A 50 -8.35 0.87 -8.58
C ILE A 50 -8.60 1.16 -10.05
N THR A 51 -7.63 1.79 -10.70
CA THR A 51 -7.64 2.07 -12.13
C THR A 51 -6.33 1.59 -12.75
N THR A 52 -6.44 0.94 -13.91
CA THR A 52 -5.28 0.47 -14.67
C THR A 52 -5.43 0.95 -16.11
N TYR A 53 -4.41 1.62 -16.62
CA TYR A 53 -4.27 1.94 -18.03
C TYR A 53 -3.04 1.25 -18.58
N GLN A 54 -3.26 0.29 -19.46
CA GLN A 54 -2.21 -0.57 -20.00
C GLN A 54 -2.10 -0.40 -21.51
N THR A 55 -0.87 -0.36 -22.00
CA THR A 55 -0.50 -0.44 -23.42
C THR A 55 0.48 -1.59 -23.63
N LEU A 56 0.89 -1.85 -24.87
CA LEU A 56 1.95 -2.84 -25.14
C LEU A 56 3.30 -2.49 -24.50
N ALA A 57 3.59 -1.21 -24.24
CA ALA A 57 4.92 -0.75 -23.83
C ALA A 57 4.98 -0.25 -22.39
N TRP A 58 3.86 0.24 -21.85
CA TRP A 58 3.78 0.79 -20.51
C TRP A 58 2.42 0.56 -19.88
N GLU A 59 2.41 0.55 -18.56
CA GLU A 59 1.25 0.39 -17.70
C GLU A 59 1.29 1.46 -16.62
N PHE A 60 0.13 2.01 -16.31
CA PHE A 60 -0.08 2.91 -15.19
C PHE A 60 -1.21 2.37 -14.34
N ASP A 61 -0.93 2.19 -13.05
CA ASP A 61 -1.91 1.82 -12.05
C ASP A 61 -2.04 2.96 -11.06
N ALA A 62 -3.25 3.21 -10.60
CA ALA A 62 -3.52 4.12 -9.50
C ALA A 62 -4.71 3.64 -8.69
N ASP A 63 -4.62 3.79 -7.39
CA ASP A 63 -5.71 3.48 -6.50
C ASP A 63 -5.87 4.49 -5.37
N ALA A 64 -7.10 4.54 -4.88
CA ALA A 64 -7.50 5.37 -3.77
C ALA A 64 -8.35 4.53 -2.82
N THR A 65 -7.95 4.47 -1.56
CA THR A 65 -8.64 3.70 -0.53
C THR A 65 -8.89 4.53 0.73
N TYR A 66 -9.98 4.21 1.41
CA TYR A 66 -10.37 4.78 2.69
C TYR A 66 -10.80 3.68 3.64
N GLN A 67 -10.22 3.67 4.84
CA GLN A 67 -10.52 2.73 5.90
C GLN A 67 -10.88 3.47 7.17
N ALA A 68 -11.95 3.02 7.84
CA ALA A 68 -12.34 3.53 9.14
C ALA A 68 -12.79 2.40 10.07
N THR A 69 -12.44 2.51 11.35
CA THR A 69 -12.89 1.59 12.39
C THR A 69 -13.83 2.28 13.37
N GLY A 70 -14.75 1.51 13.94
CA GLY A 70 -15.63 1.95 15.01
C GLY A 70 -14.89 2.17 16.34
N THR A 71 -15.67 2.42 17.38
CA THR A 71 -15.16 2.61 18.75
C THR A 71 -15.30 1.32 19.55
N HIS A 72 -14.29 0.97 20.34
CA HIS A 72 -14.34 -0.10 21.33
C HIS A 72 -13.50 0.28 22.56
N ASP A 73 -14.01 0.02 23.78
CA ASP A 73 -13.38 0.44 25.04
C ASP A 73 -12.97 1.93 25.07
N GLY A 74 -13.84 2.80 24.55
CA GLY A 74 -13.58 4.24 24.45
C GLY A 74 -12.51 4.64 23.43
N TYR A 75 -11.87 3.67 22.76
CA TYR A 75 -10.84 3.89 21.76
C TYR A 75 -11.40 3.78 20.33
N ARG A 76 -10.98 4.67 19.45
CA ARG A 76 -11.23 4.62 18.01
C ARG A 76 -9.94 4.93 17.28
N ALA A 77 -9.47 4.02 16.43
CA ALA A 77 -8.31 4.29 15.59
C ALA A 77 -8.64 5.37 14.54
N GLY A 78 -7.64 6.17 14.21
CA GLY A 78 -7.72 7.14 13.12
C GLY A 78 -8.12 6.49 11.81
N ALA A 79 -8.97 7.17 11.04
CA ALA A 79 -9.27 6.73 9.68
C ALA A 79 -8.02 6.88 8.79
N VAL A 80 -7.87 5.98 7.83
CA VAL A 80 -6.73 5.96 6.91
C VAL A 80 -7.23 6.24 5.50
N SER A 81 -6.64 7.24 4.86
CA SER A 81 -6.79 7.50 3.43
C SER A 81 -5.47 7.18 2.76
N GLN A 82 -5.49 6.42 1.68
CA GLN A 82 -4.30 6.03 0.95
C GLN A 82 -4.50 6.28 -0.54
N LEU A 83 -3.47 6.85 -1.17
CA LEU A 83 -3.38 7.07 -2.61
C LEU A 83 -2.08 6.43 -3.10
N ASP A 84 -2.21 5.53 -4.06
CA ASP A 84 -1.10 4.82 -4.67
C ASP A 84 -1.06 5.06 -6.18
N GLY A 85 0.15 5.01 -6.72
CA GLY A 85 0.37 5.06 -8.15
C GLY A 85 1.60 4.25 -8.53
N SER A 86 1.53 3.53 -9.63
CA SER A 86 2.65 2.81 -10.22
C SER A 86 2.72 3.10 -11.70
N PHE A 87 3.91 3.38 -12.20
CA PHE A 87 4.19 3.49 -13.61
C PHE A 87 5.27 2.49 -14.00
N GLN A 88 4.93 1.61 -14.93
CA GLN A 88 5.81 0.58 -15.45
C GLN A 88 6.07 0.83 -16.93
N TYR A 89 7.34 0.81 -17.34
CA TYR A 89 7.74 0.99 -18.72
C TYR A 89 8.69 -0.13 -19.16
N ARG A 90 8.38 -0.80 -20.28
CA ARG A 90 9.25 -1.85 -20.84
C ARG A 90 10.53 -1.24 -21.41
N LEU A 91 11.63 -1.44 -20.70
CA LEU A 91 12.97 -1.05 -21.13
C LEU A 91 13.51 -2.02 -22.19
N TRP A 92 13.18 -3.31 -22.09
CA TRP A 92 13.64 -4.33 -23.03
C TRP A 92 12.69 -5.54 -23.13
N PRO A 93 12.55 -6.17 -24.32
CA PRO A 93 13.00 -5.68 -25.62
C PRO A 93 12.13 -4.53 -26.14
N ARG A 94 12.76 -3.61 -26.88
CA ARG A 94 12.06 -2.44 -27.47
C ARG A 94 11.14 -2.82 -28.63
N GLN A 95 11.48 -3.89 -29.33
CA GLN A 95 10.68 -4.46 -30.41
C GLN A 95 10.30 -5.89 -30.04
N LEU A 96 9.04 -6.24 -30.26
CA LEU A 96 8.53 -7.58 -30.01
C LEU A 96 8.78 -8.43 -31.27
N GLY A 97 9.51 -9.53 -31.12
CA GLY A 97 9.82 -10.49 -32.19
C GLY A 97 9.40 -11.91 -31.82
N ALA A 98 9.70 -12.88 -32.69
CA ALA A 98 9.48 -14.30 -32.41
C ALA A 98 10.53 -14.83 -31.42
N GLY A 99 10.11 -15.27 -30.23
CA GLY A 99 11.00 -15.82 -29.21
C GLY A 99 10.30 -15.99 -27.86
N VAL A 100 11.02 -16.51 -26.86
CA VAL A 100 10.55 -16.58 -25.46
C VAL A 100 10.79 -15.22 -24.81
N PRO A 101 9.78 -14.36 -24.63
CA PRO A 101 10.00 -13.03 -24.10
C PRO A 101 10.50 -13.09 -22.65
N ARG A 102 11.64 -12.45 -22.45
CA ARG A 102 12.06 -11.94 -21.15
C ARG A 102 11.88 -10.43 -21.24
N PHE A 103 11.36 -9.83 -20.20
CA PHE A 103 11.05 -8.41 -20.18
C PHE A 103 11.76 -7.75 -19.01
N LEU A 104 12.41 -6.62 -19.29
CA LEU A 104 12.92 -5.73 -18.26
C LEU A 104 12.03 -4.49 -18.23
N TYR A 105 11.47 -4.20 -17.07
CA TYR A 105 10.68 -3.02 -16.80
C TYR A 105 11.42 -2.08 -15.86
N GLY A 106 11.31 -0.79 -16.14
CA GLY A 106 11.55 0.26 -15.16
C GLY A 106 10.24 0.56 -14.48
N VAL A 107 10.27 0.66 -13.15
CA VAL A 107 9.08 0.89 -12.31
C VAL A 107 9.31 2.15 -11.50
N LEU A 108 8.27 2.98 -11.39
CA LEU A 108 8.24 4.10 -10.46
C LEU A 108 6.91 4.06 -9.71
N GLU A 109 6.99 3.90 -8.39
CA GLU A 109 5.82 3.83 -7.52
C GLU A 109 5.76 5.03 -6.60
N THR A 110 4.55 5.38 -6.16
CA THR A 110 4.29 6.39 -5.15
C THR A 110 3.21 5.89 -4.20
N ASN A 111 3.40 6.12 -2.91
CA ASN A 111 2.47 5.76 -1.85
C ASN A 111 2.29 6.95 -0.92
N LEU A 112 1.08 7.50 -0.84
CA LEU A 112 0.70 8.59 0.05
C LEU A 112 -0.35 8.07 1.03
N VAL A 113 0.00 8.03 2.31
CA VAL A 113 -0.87 7.59 3.39
C VAL A 113 -1.11 8.75 4.33
N HIS A 114 -2.39 9.03 4.59
CA HIS A 114 -2.82 9.95 5.63
C HIS A 114 -3.62 9.18 6.68
N THR A 115 -3.17 9.21 7.92
CA THR A 115 -3.86 8.64 9.07
C THR A 115 -4.36 9.76 9.97
N GLY A 116 -5.68 9.80 10.19
CA GLY A 116 -6.29 10.69 11.16
C GLY A 116 -5.81 10.39 12.59
N ARG A 117 -6.10 11.29 13.53
CA ARG A 117 -5.77 11.06 14.94
C ARG A 117 -6.67 9.98 15.53
N ASP A 118 -6.09 9.17 16.42
CA ASP A 118 -6.85 8.28 17.28
C ASP A 118 -7.69 9.09 18.26
N ARG A 119 -8.79 8.49 18.72
CA ARG A 119 -9.61 9.04 19.80
C ARG A 119 -9.65 8.11 20.99
N MET A 120 -9.44 8.67 22.18
CA MET A 120 -9.62 7.98 23.46
C MET A 120 -10.64 8.76 24.31
N ASN A 121 -11.71 8.08 24.71
CA ASN A 121 -12.82 8.65 25.48
C ASN A 121 -13.36 9.95 24.88
N GLY A 122 -13.47 9.98 23.54
CA GLY A 122 -14.01 11.13 22.80
C GLY A 122 -13.02 12.28 22.56
N ARG A 123 -11.76 12.18 23.00
CA ARG A 123 -10.72 13.19 22.77
C ARG A 123 -9.64 12.66 21.82
N ASP A 124 -9.12 13.54 20.98
CA ASP A 124 -8.02 13.18 20.09
C ASP A 124 -6.74 12.92 20.90
N VAL A 125 -6.02 11.85 20.54
CA VAL A 125 -4.71 11.51 21.09
C VAL A 125 -3.66 12.34 20.35
N ALA A 126 -2.93 13.19 21.06
CA ALA A 126 -2.02 14.17 20.46
C ALA A 126 -0.92 13.53 19.59
N ASP A 127 -0.31 12.45 20.08
CA ASP A 127 0.79 11.74 19.41
C ASP A 127 0.30 10.54 18.58
N SER A 128 -0.69 10.78 17.71
CA SER A 128 -1.26 9.74 16.84
C SER A 128 -1.55 10.25 15.43
N GLY A 129 -1.48 9.36 14.44
CA GLY A 129 -1.69 9.68 13.03
C GLY A 129 -0.59 10.54 12.41
N GLY A 130 -0.86 11.04 11.21
CA GLY A 130 0.08 11.83 10.40
C GLY A 130 0.00 11.50 8.92
N THR A 131 0.92 12.07 8.13
CA THR A 131 1.00 11.85 6.68
C THR A 131 2.37 11.38 6.27
N GLN A 132 2.43 10.28 5.50
CA GLN A 132 3.66 9.77 4.90
C GLN A 132 3.49 9.74 3.38
N TRP A 133 4.53 10.13 2.66
CA TRP A 133 4.61 10.04 1.22
C TRP A 133 5.94 9.45 0.82
N PHE A 134 5.90 8.39 0.03
CA PHE A 134 7.05 7.68 -0.48
C PHE A 134 7.03 7.63 -1.99
N VAL A 135 8.22 7.59 -2.59
CA VAL A 135 8.44 7.32 -4.01
C VAL A 135 9.49 6.23 -4.15
N SER A 136 9.22 5.24 -4.99
CA SER A 136 10.05 4.04 -5.15
C SER A 136 10.43 3.82 -6.62
N PRO A 137 11.63 4.23 -7.06
CA PRO A 137 12.20 3.71 -8.30
C PRO A 137 12.60 2.23 -8.16
N GLY A 138 12.38 1.46 -9.21
CA GLY A 138 12.72 0.04 -9.25
C GLY A 138 12.91 -0.54 -10.65
N LEU A 139 13.32 -1.80 -10.67
CA LEU A 139 13.47 -2.62 -11.86
C LEU A 139 12.78 -3.97 -11.65
N GLN A 140 12.17 -4.49 -12.71
CA GLN A 140 11.51 -5.78 -12.69
C GLN A 140 11.89 -6.61 -13.93
N LEU A 141 12.46 -7.79 -13.71
CA LEU A 141 12.78 -8.78 -14.74
C LEU A 141 11.70 -9.87 -14.73
N VAL A 142 10.87 -9.86 -15.76
CA VAL A 142 9.81 -10.85 -15.97
C VAL A 142 10.29 -11.88 -16.99
N THR A 143 10.16 -13.16 -16.65
CA THR A 143 10.39 -14.29 -17.54
C THR A 143 9.17 -15.19 -17.57
N MET A 144 9.20 -16.27 -18.34
CA MET A 144 8.09 -17.23 -18.38
C MET A 144 7.80 -17.88 -17.02
N ASN A 145 8.83 -18.13 -16.22
CA ASN A 145 8.71 -18.97 -15.03
C ASN A 145 8.92 -18.19 -13.75
N TYR A 146 9.57 -17.03 -13.81
CA TYR A 146 9.84 -16.21 -12.64
C TYR A 146 9.84 -14.71 -12.92
N VAL A 147 9.63 -13.95 -11.86
CA VAL A 147 9.77 -12.50 -11.77
C VAL A 147 10.78 -12.20 -10.69
N LEU A 148 11.73 -11.31 -10.99
CA LEU A 148 12.63 -10.69 -10.02
C LEU A 148 12.35 -9.19 -9.98
N GLU A 149 12.27 -8.63 -8.79
CA GLU A 149 12.02 -7.20 -8.60
C GLU A 149 12.97 -6.63 -7.54
N ALA A 150 13.42 -5.41 -7.77
CA ALA A 150 14.21 -4.64 -6.81
C ALA A 150 13.81 -3.17 -6.89
N ALA A 151 13.53 -2.57 -5.73
CA ALA A 151 13.16 -1.16 -5.64
C ALA A 151 13.72 -0.52 -4.37
N VAL A 152 13.93 0.80 -4.42
CA VAL A 152 14.34 1.60 -3.26
C VAL A 152 13.25 2.60 -2.97
N GLN A 153 12.59 2.45 -1.83
CA GLN A 153 11.55 3.37 -1.39
C GLN A 153 12.17 4.52 -0.61
N LEU A 154 11.92 5.74 -1.08
CA LEU A 154 12.47 6.98 -0.54
C LEU A 154 11.34 7.79 0.11
N PRO A 155 11.49 8.21 1.38
CA PRO A 155 10.52 9.08 2.03
C PRO A 155 10.62 10.50 1.47
N ILE A 156 9.58 10.98 0.80
CA ILE A 156 9.48 12.35 0.31
C ILE A 156 8.92 13.27 1.39
N MET A 157 7.93 12.79 2.16
CA MET A 157 7.34 13.52 3.29
C MET A 157 6.99 12.55 4.41
N GLN A 158 7.28 12.92 5.65
CA GLN A 158 6.89 12.17 6.84
C GLN A 158 6.54 13.14 7.97
N ASP A 159 5.30 13.62 7.95
CA ASP A 159 4.77 14.52 8.96
C ASP A 159 3.91 13.73 9.96
N MET A 160 4.59 13.14 10.93
CA MET A 160 3.98 12.33 11.99
C MET A 160 3.67 13.18 13.20
N ASN A 161 2.48 13.00 13.78
CA ASN A 161 2.17 13.64 15.05
C ASN A 161 3.01 12.97 16.16
N GLY A 162 3.80 13.76 16.88
CA GLY A 162 4.62 13.28 18.01
C GLY A 162 5.92 12.60 17.59
N HIS A 163 6.30 11.55 18.35
CA HIS A 163 7.62 10.89 18.25
C HIS A 163 7.62 9.60 17.42
N ALA A 164 6.75 9.50 16.42
CA ALA A 164 6.72 8.31 15.57
C ALA A 164 8.08 8.10 14.86
N LEU A 165 8.45 6.83 14.70
CA LEU A 165 9.64 6.42 13.97
C LEU A 165 9.51 6.89 12.51
N ARG A 166 10.60 7.44 11.98
CA ARG A 166 10.70 7.88 10.58
C ARG A 166 11.62 6.95 9.82
N ASP A 167 11.19 6.55 8.64
CA ASP A 167 12.02 5.75 7.75
C ASP A 167 13.06 6.63 7.05
N ARG A 168 14.23 6.05 6.75
CA ARG A 168 15.27 6.73 5.96
C ARG A 168 15.26 6.26 4.51
N TYR A 169 15.21 4.95 4.31
CA TYR A 169 15.09 4.28 3.03
C TYR A 169 14.67 2.84 3.29
N ILE A 170 13.85 2.27 2.42
CA ILE A 170 13.44 0.86 2.49
C ILE A 170 13.84 0.19 1.18
N PHE A 171 14.56 -0.92 1.28
CA PHE A 171 14.92 -1.74 0.12
C PHE A 171 13.93 -2.88 -0.02
N HIS A 172 13.30 -2.97 -1.20
CA HIS A 172 12.42 -4.06 -1.56
C HIS A 172 13.12 -4.97 -2.56
N ILE A 173 13.13 -6.27 -2.28
CA ILE A 173 13.59 -7.31 -3.21
C ILE A 173 12.55 -8.42 -3.18
N GLY A 174 12.06 -8.80 -4.35
CA GLY A 174 11.03 -9.82 -4.50
C GLY A 174 11.39 -10.85 -5.56
N PHE A 175 10.90 -12.06 -5.33
CA PHE A 175 10.98 -13.17 -6.27
C PHE A 175 9.62 -13.87 -6.33
N ARG A 176 9.09 -14.02 -7.55
CA ARG A 176 7.87 -14.77 -7.81
C ARG A 176 8.18 -15.88 -8.79
N THR A 177 7.63 -17.06 -8.56
CA THR A 177 7.74 -18.21 -9.46
C THR A 177 6.33 -18.69 -9.82
N HIS A 178 6.12 -19.09 -11.06
CA HIS A 178 4.91 -19.78 -11.48
C HIS A 178 5.25 -21.22 -11.80
N PHE A 179 4.59 -22.15 -11.11
CA PHE A 179 4.68 -23.57 -11.37
C PHE A 179 3.48 -23.98 -12.24
N GLN A 180 3.75 -24.69 -13.33
CA GLN A 180 2.74 -25.35 -14.14
C GLN A 180 2.54 -26.80 -13.66
#